data_AF-A0A5N5CWA8-F1
#
_entry.id   AF-A0A5N5CWA8-F1
#
_cell.length_a   1.000
_cell.length_b   1.000
_cell.length_c   1.000
_cell.angle_alpha   90.00
_cell.angle_beta   90.00
_cell.angle_gamma   90.00
#
_symmetry.space_group_name_H-M   'P 1'
#
loop_
_entity.id
_entity.type
_entity.pdbx_description
1 polymer ?
#
loop_
_entity_poly.entity_id
_entity_poly.type
_entity_poly.pdbx_seq_one_letter_code
_entity_poly.pdbx_strand_id
1 'polypeptide(L)'
;MCDIVAASITTNTALEFARRLEEDVAGLFERHGGVERMLMCWYMATCQTQGQDPDYRSQPDDALNFEVYDSVAPFMWPTYRLLGAFVKLVGPTNIPIYKEGFYGTYDPSSDRRQKSAREKHQEDTVVLMEILPEFALLCRMRGNVPVEDELVRGLRTAFDTKTISLSTVLAVQVFLDIHHRMRDQVYRGLIDMEKAANQILSSIDQHQEFHASLTIDTWPRSNDAVFRLIKHRIDTWAKGDPIQQSSIRHNRPPPSDRLLLSKHPLLCGLIGYGLKMDFNEAGIALANAWGATVCCTHLYNAVRQTGLLQSSWKDMEIMRGVVQMDAMLGPAPPGATHEVFLQRFMLSMGYSAANFAPQGGRKHKRPQVSRSGPRGLKAKAGVAEAFRARYSSGGGGTAGNFTHEEVRALLGKLNAWEEDADMSDEETFETEEGETQQFGLVKSAKARDKNAARKHQQAIGKLTVEELLEKLRNALQGEVLELSFDYALMHRFCWRLLRAVKDKCAEELRQMYGPSYIENESELPFIVGYILHASVAREQAANYPVFESRRTKSTNSQLLDKVAYVIEEMIASGAGSIVAMVLERQYNIFFEE
;
A
#
# COMPACT_ATOMS: atom_id res chain seq x y z
N MET A 1 14.83 3.29 -6.24
CA MET A 1 13.92 4.44 -6.13
C MET A 1 12.87 4.11 -5.09
N CYS A 2 12.47 5.07 -4.27
CA CYS A 2 11.48 4.83 -3.24
C CYS A 2 10.07 4.94 -3.84
N ASP A 3 9.21 3.97 -3.57
CA ASP A 3 7.79 3.99 -3.97
C ASP A 3 7.09 5.21 -3.35
N ILE A 4 6.23 5.85 -4.14
CA ILE A 4 5.58 7.10 -3.75
C ILE A 4 4.73 6.96 -2.49
N VAL A 5 4.16 5.79 -2.20
CA VAL A 5 3.41 5.53 -0.97
C VAL A 5 4.34 5.61 0.25
N ALA A 6 5.47 4.91 0.19
CA ALA A 6 6.45 4.87 1.27
C ALA A 6 7.04 6.26 1.54
N ALA A 7 7.38 7.00 0.49
CA ALA A 7 7.83 8.39 0.58
C ALA A 7 6.75 9.28 1.21
N SER A 8 5.51 9.18 0.73
CA SER A 8 4.42 10.05 1.15
C SER A 8 4.00 9.86 2.60
N ILE A 9 3.86 8.61 3.05
CA ILE A 9 3.54 8.31 4.45
C ILE A 9 4.66 8.79 5.37
N THR A 10 5.92 8.57 4.99
CA THR A 10 7.08 9.01 5.78
C THR A 10 7.13 10.54 5.88
N THR A 11 7.03 11.26 4.76
CA THR A 11 7.03 12.72 4.73
C THR A 11 5.87 13.29 5.55
N ASN A 12 4.66 12.74 5.39
CA ASN A 12 3.52 13.22 6.16
C ASN A 12 3.68 12.95 7.67
N THR A 13 4.27 11.82 8.05
CA THR A 13 4.59 11.48 9.45
C THR A 13 5.63 12.46 10.03
N ALA A 14 6.64 12.85 9.24
CA ALA A 14 7.62 13.85 9.66
C ALA A 14 6.98 15.22 9.92
N LEU A 15 6.06 15.66 9.04
CA LEU A 15 5.31 16.89 9.23
C LEU A 15 4.41 16.82 10.47
N GLU A 16 3.83 15.67 10.75
CA GLU A 16 3.03 15.44 11.96
C GLU A 16 3.88 15.57 13.23
N PHE A 17 5.11 15.02 13.22
CA PHE A 17 6.05 15.20 14.34
C PHE A 17 6.38 16.67 14.55
N ALA A 18 6.65 17.42 13.48
CA ALA A 18 6.94 18.84 13.58
C ALA A 18 5.77 19.66 14.14
N ARG A 19 4.52 19.34 13.75
CA ARG A 19 3.35 19.95 14.36
C ARG A 19 3.26 19.68 15.86
N ARG A 20 3.50 18.45 16.30
CA ARG A 20 3.42 18.11 17.73
C ARG A 20 4.47 18.86 18.54
N LEU A 21 5.68 19.00 18.00
CA LEU A 21 6.71 19.82 18.63
C LEU A 21 6.25 21.29 18.79
N GLU A 22 5.52 21.83 17.81
CA GLU A 22 4.91 23.16 17.93
C GLU A 22 3.79 23.19 19.00
N GLU A 23 2.93 22.17 19.04
CA GLU A 23 1.85 22.05 20.04
C GLU A 23 2.40 21.99 21.47
N ASP A 24 3.49 21.26 21.70
CA ASP A 24 4.16 21.13 23.00
C ASP A 24 4.69 22.47 23.53
N VAL A 25 5.00 23.42 22.64
CA VAL A 25 5.51 24.76 22.99
C VAL A 25 4.53 25.89 22.67
N ALA A 26 3.27 25.57 22.32
CA ALA A 26 2.29 26.55 21.87
C ALA A 26 2.10 27.71 22.87
N GLY A 27 2.04 27.39 24.16
CA GLY A 27 1.91 28.40 25.22
C GLY A 27 3.11 29.36 25.32
N LEU A 28 4.30 28.95 24.86
CA LEU A 28 5.47 29.84 24.77
C LEU A 28 5.32 30.78 23.58
N PHE A 29 4.91 30.28 22.41
CA PHE A 29 4.66 31.12 21.25
C PHE A 29 3.59 32.17 21.54
N GLU A 30 2.46 31.78 22.12
CA GLU A 30 1.37 32.71 22.47
C GLU A 30 1.84 33.85 23.37
N ARG A 31 2.65 33.56 24.39
CA ARG A 31 3.20 34.57 25.31
C ARG A 31 4.13 35.58 24.64
N HIS A 32 4.78 35.20 23.53
CA HIS A 32 5.79 36.00 22.84
C HIS A 32 5.30 36.56 21.49
N GLY A 33 3.98 36.62 21.27
CA GLY A 33 3.38 37.23 20.08
C GLY A 33 3.22 36.28 18.89
N GLY A 34 3.35 34.97 19.13
CA GLY A 34 3.12 33.91 18.14
C GLY A 34 4.27 33.71 17.16
N VAL A 35 4.01 32.82 16.20
CA VAL A 35 4.97 32.41 15.15
C VAL A 35 5.38 33.60 14.26
N GLU A 36 4.42 34.45 13.89
CA GLU A 36 4.70 35.67 13.09
C GLU A 36 5.74 36.56 13.77
N ARG A 37 5.56 36.83 15.06
CA ARG A 37 6.48 37.69 15.82
C ARG A 37 7.85 37.04 15.93
N MET A 38 7.93 35.73 16.19
CA MET A 38 9.19 35.01 16.25
C MET A 38 9.97 35.12 14.94
N LEU A 39 9.35 34.77 13.81
CA LEU A 39 9.99 34.81 12.49
C LEU A 39 10.43 36.22 12.12
N MET A 40 9.60 37.24 12.41
CA MET A 40 9.95 38.63 12.19
C MET A 40 11.14 39.06 13.07
N CYS A 41 11.16 38.71 14.36
CA CYS A 41 12.29 39.02 15.24
C CYS A 41 13.59 38.40 14.73
N TRP A 42 13.56 37.15 14.25
CA TRP A 42 14.74 36.53 13.63
C TRP A 42 15.18 37.26 12.37
N TYR A 43 14.25 37.61 11.47
CA TYR A 43 14.57 38.40 10.27
C TYR A 43 15.25 39.74 10.62
N MET A 44 14.68 40.50 11.56
CA MET A 44 15.24 41.79 11.99
C MET A 44 16.63 41.61 12.63
N ALA A 45 16.80 40.58 13.46
CA ALA A 45 18.08 40.27 14.09
C ALA A 45 19.14 39.88 13.06
N THR A 46 18.80 39.06 12.06
CA THR A 46 19.71 38.68 10.96
C THR A 46 20.12 39.90 10.13
N CYS A 47 19.18 40.80 9.83
CA CYS A 47 19.51 42.05 9.13
C CYS A 47 20.49 42.89 9.96
N GLN A 48 20.20 43.07 11.26
CA GLN A 48 21.05 43.85 12.16
C GLN A 48 22.46 43.27 12.29
N THR A 49 22.61 41.94 12.44
CA THR A 49 23.92 41.31 12.57
C THR A 49 24.75 41.40 11.30
N GLN A 50 24.11 41.55 10.14
CA GLN A 50 24.77 41.74 8.85
C GLN A 50 24.92 43.21 8.44
N GLY A 51 24.50 44.16 9.30
CA GLY A 51 24.56 45.59 9.00
C GLY A 51 23.59 46.03 7.90
N GLN A 52 22.53 45.26 7.68
CA GLN A 52 21.54 45.44 6.63
C GLN A 52 20.25 46.05 7.18
N ASP A 53 19.60 46.90 6.38
CA ASP A 53 18.27 47.42 6.69
C ASP A 53 17.20 46.38 6.28
N PRO A 54 16.33 45.93 7.22
CA PRO A 54 15.22 45.03 6.91
C PRO A 54 14.28 45.51 5.81
N ASP A 55 14.13 46.83 5.68
CA ASP A 55 13.24 47.49 4.71
C ASP A 55 13.94 47.87 3.41
N TYR A 56 15.25 47.64 3.31
CA TYR A 56 15.98 47.86 2.06
C TYR A 56 15.47 46.95 0.94
N ARG A 57 15.34 47.55 -0.25
CA ARG A 57 14.88 46.91 -1.48
C ARG A 57 15.85 47.31 -2.60
N SER A 58 16.54 46.32 -3.18
CA SER A 58 17.52 46.56 -4.25
C SER A 58 16.83 46.98 -5.56
N GLN A 59 15.59 46.53 -5.78
CA GLN A 59 14.68 47.03 -6.81
C GLN A 59 13.34 47.42 -6.18
N PRO A 60 12.58 48.38 -6.75
CA PRO A 60 11.33 48.86 -6.15
C PRO A 60 10.29 47.76 -5.87
N ASP A 61 10.25 46.72 -6.69
CA ASP A 61 9.27 45.62 -6.60
C ASP A 61 9.75 44.43 -5.76
N ASP A 62 10.87 44.59 -5.04
CA ASP A 62 11.42 43.54 -4.19
C ASP A 62 10.47 43.18 -3.04
N ALA A 63 10.16 41.90 -2.92
CA ALA A 63 9.33 41.39 -1.84
C ALA A 63 10.04 41.45 -0.46
N LEU A 64 11.37 41.43 -0.46
CA LEU A 64 12.22 41.37 0.73
C LEU A 64 13.63 41.91 0.42
N ASN A 65 14.46 42.10 1.46
CA ASN A 65 15.87 42.41 1.26
C ASN A 65 16.62 41.15 0.78
N PHE A 66 16.91 41.07 -0.53
CA PHE A 66 17.60 39.92 -1.11
C PHE A 66 19.07 39.79 -0.70
N GLU A 67 19.69 40.81 -0.14
CA GLU A 67 21.08 40.74 0.34
C GLU A 67 21.22 39.78 1.55
N VAL A 68 20.14 39.59 2.31
CA VAL A 68 20.10 38.65 3.45
C VAL A 68 19.39 37.33 3.13
N TYR A 69 18.96 37.10 1.88
CA TYR A 69 18.07 35.99 1.50
C TYR A 69 18.59 34.62 1.95
N ASP A 70 19.85 34.31 1.65
CA ASP A 70 20.45 33.02 1.96
C ASP A 70 20.56 32.78 3.48
N SER A 71 20.54 33.84 4.28
CA SER A 71 20.54 33.75 5.75
C SER A 71 19.15 33.57 6.34
N VAL A 72 18.10 33.97 5.61
CA VAL A 72 16.71 33.96 6.10
C VAL A 72 15.84 32.85 5.50
N ALA A 73 16.27 32.29 4.37
CA ALA A 73 15.65 31.12 3.78
C ALA A 73 15.69 29.87 4.69
N PRO A 74 16.78 29.55 5.42
CA PRO A 74 16.83 28.37 6.30
C PRO A 74 15.80 28.36 7.43
N PHE A 75 15.33 29.52 7.89
CA PHE A 75 14.23 29.60 8.87
C PHE A 75 12.88 29.95 8.22
N MET A 76 12.76 29.73 6.91
CA MET A 76 11.51 29.74 6.14
C MET A 76 10.82 31.12 6.07
N TRP A 77 11.56 32.21 6.26
CA TRP A 77 10.99 33.56 6.20
C TRP A 77 10.36 33.90 4.83
N PRO A 78 11.02 33.66 3.68
CA PRO A 78 10.41 33.92 2.38
C PRO A 78 9.10 33.16 2.18
N THR A 79 9.06 31.90 2.61
CA THR A 79 7.89 31.02 2.53
C THR A 79 6.74 31.53 3.39
N TYR A 80 7.02 31.93 4.64
CA TYR A 80 6.03 32.55 5.51
C TYR A 80 5.44 33.83 4.89
N ARG A 81 6.28 34.68 4.28
CA ARG A 81 5.85 35.92 3.63
C ARG A 81 4.92 35.67 2.45
N LEU A 82 5.27 34.72 1.57
CA LEU A 82 4.45 34.34 0.41
C LEU A 82 3.10 33.75 0.86
N LEU A 83 3.13 32.79 1.78
CA LEU A 83 1.92 32.18 2.31
C LEU A 83 1.03 33.20 3.02
N GLY A 84 1.62 34.05 3.87
CA GLY A 84 0.94 35.12 4.60
C GLY A 84 0.23 36.12 3.70
N ALA A 85 0.84 36.47 2.57
CA ALA A 85 0.20 37.33 1.58
C ALA A 85 -1.05 36.68 0.98
N PHE A 86 -0.99 35.40 0.59
CA PHE A 86 -2.12 34.69 0.03
C PHE A 86 -3.25 34.44 1.04
N VAL A 87 -2.92 33.97 2.25
CA VAL A 87 -3.91 33.61 3.30
C VAL A 87 -4.82 34.79 3.65
N LYS A 88 -4.28 36.01 3.64
CA LYS A 88 -5.02 37.26 3.88
C LYS A 88 -6.06 37.57 2.78
N LEU A 89 -5.85 37.11 1.55
CA LEU A 89 -6.73 37.36 0.41
C LEU A 89 -7.89 36.37 0.30
N VAL A 90 -7.73 35.16 0.86
CA VAL A 90 -8.81 34.16 0.91
C VAL A 90 -9.93 34.69 1.82
N GLY A 91 -11.16 34.68 1.37
CA GLY A 91 -12.34 35.03 2.18
C GLY A 91 -13.30 33.85 2.31
N PRO A 92 -14.43 34.01 3.04
CA PRO A 92 -15.47 32.99 3.10
C PRO A 92 -16.07 32.69 1.72
N THR A 93 -16.26 33.73 0.91
CA THR A 93 -16.84 33.64 -0.45
C THR A 93 -15.78 33.83 -1.53
N ASN A 94 -14.66 34.49 -1.24
CA ASN A 94 -13.62 34.83 -2.20
C ASN A 94 -12.45 33.85 -2.17
N ILE A 95 -12.00 33.36 -3.33
CA ILE A 95 -10.68 32.72 -3.49
C ILE A 95 -9.96 33.48 -4.60
N PRO A 96 -8.73 33.97 -4.37
CA PRO A 96 -7.92 34.60 -5.41
C PRO A 96 -7.78 33.71 -6.64
N ILE A 97 -7.92 34.30 -7.83
CA ILE A 97 -7.72 33.61 -9.09
C ILE A 97 -6.41 34.13 -9.68
N TYR A 98 -5.42 33.24 -9.80
CA TYR A 98 -4.18 33.52 -10.50
C TYR A 98 -4.17 32.78 -11.81
N LYS A 99 -3.89 33.50 -12.90
CA LYS A 99 -3.74 32.90 -14.23
C LYS A 99 -2.34 32.31 -14.32
N GLU A 100 -2.23 31.15 -14.97
CA GLU A 100 -0.92 30.57 -15.31
C GLU A 100 -0.07 31.61 -16.05
N GLY A 101 1.20 31.71 -15.66
CA GLY A 101 2.13 32.69 -16.23
C GLY A 101 1.98 34.12 -15.70
N PHE A 102 0.99 34.44 -14.86
CA PHE A 102 0.81 35.80 -14.33
C PHE A 102 2.02 36.27 -13.50
N TYR A 103 2.61 35.38 -12.71
CA TYR A 103 3.83 35.64 -11.95
C TYR A 103 5.10 35.22 -12.71
N GLY A 104 5.01 34.95 -14.01
CA GLY A 104 6.12 34.41 -14.81
C GLY A 104 6.03 32.90 -15.00
N THR A 105 7.04 32.34 -15.67
CA THR A 105 7.07 30.93 -16.07
C THR A 105 8.12 30.17 -15.27
N TYR A 106 7.70 29.07 -14.65
CA TYR A 106 8.61 28.14 -13.97
C TYR A 106 9.28 27.24 -15.02
N ASP A 107 10.61 27.30 -15.11
CA ASP A 107 11.40 26.43 -15.97
C ASP A 107 12.01 25.28 -15.14
N PRO A 108 11.39 24.08 -15.15
CA PRO A 108 11.89 22.96 -14.38
C PRO A 108 13.27 22.47 -14.84
N SER A 109 13.66 22.71 -16.10
CA SER A 109 14.95 22.24 -16.65
C SER A 109 16.16 23.02 -16.13
N SER A 110 15.93 24.23 -15.60
CA SER A 110 16.99 25.09 -15.10
C SER A 110 17.55 24.62 -13.74
N ASP A 111 18.87 24.72 -13.54
CA ASP A 111 19.53 24.39 -12.27
C ASP A 111 19.31 25.49 -11.23
N ARG A 112 18.47 25.20 -10.22
CA ARG A 112 18.14 26.12 -9.13
C ARG A 112 19.36 26.52 -8.29
N ARG A 113 20.41 25.68 -8.21
CA ARG A 113 21.61 25.98 -7.41
C ARG A 113 22.39 27.17 -7.97
N GLN A 114 22.29 27.38 -9.28
CA GLN A 114 22.97 28.46 -10.00
C GLN A 114 22.16 29.77 -10.00
N LYS A 115 20.93 29.76 -9.48
CA LYS A 115 20.04 30.92 -9.46
C LYS A 115 20.39 31.89 -8.32
N SER A 116 20.24 33.18 -8.61
CA SER A 116 20.29 34.24 -7.61
C SER A 116 19.15 34.12 -6.58
N ALA A 117 19.31 34.76 -5.43
CA ALA A 117 18.28 34.85 -4.39
C ALA A 117 16.91 35.32 -4.94
N ARG A 118 16.94 36.32 -5.81
CA ARG A 118 15.77 36.88 -6.48
C ARG A 118 15.09 35.86 -7.38
N GLU A 119 15.85 35.17 -8.23
CA GLU A 119 15.31 34.15 -9.13
C GLU A 119 14.75 32.95 -8.36
N LYS A 120 15.41 32.54 -7.27
CA LYS A 120 14.91 31.49 -6.37
C LYS A 120 13.55 31.86 -5.78
N HIS A 121 13.43 33.07 -5.26
CA HIS A 121 12.17 33.59 -4.72
C HIS A 121 11.08 33.74 -5.78
N GLN A 122 11.46 34.13 -7.01
CA GLN A 122 10.53 34.23 -8.13
C GLN A 122 9.96 32.86 -8.50
N GLU A 123 10.80 31.82 -8.58
CA GLU A 123 10.31 30.45 -8.79
C GLU A 123 9.33 30.03 -7.69
N ASP A 124 9.64 30.30 -6.42
CA ASP A 124 8.78 29.93 -5.29
C ASP A 124 7.44 30.67 -5.36
N THR A 125 7.46 31.93 -5.80
CA THR A 125 6.27 32.74 -6.03
C THR A 125 5.39 32.15 -7.12
N VAL A 126 5.97 31.77 -8.26
CA VAL A 126 5.23 31.13 -9.36
C VAL A 126 4.61 29.81 -8.88
N VAL A 127 5.41 28.93 -8.28
CA VAL A 127 4.96 27.62 -7.83
C VAL A 127 3.81 27.73 -6.81
N LEU A 128 3.94 28.59 -5.78
CA LEU A 128 2.92 28.72 -4.74
C LEU A 128 1.68 29.47 -5.22
N MET A 129 1.83 30.61 -5.88
CA MET A 129 0.67 31.43 -6.22
C MET A 129 -0.23 30.77 -7.26
N GLU A 130 0.32 29.93 -8.14
CA GLU A 130 -0.48 29.15 -9.09
C GLU A 130 -1.27 28.00 -8.43
N ILE A 131 -0.74 27.40 -7.34
CA ILE A 131 -1.34 26.19 -6.74
C ILE A 131 -2.22 26.46 -5.51
N LEU A 132 -1.96 27.53 -4.76
CA LEU A 132 -2.71 27.86 -3.54
C LEU A 132 -4.23 28.06 -3.77
N PRO A 133 -4.72 28.59 -4.91
CA PRO A 133 -6.15 28.62 -5.21
C PRO A 133 -6.81 27.24 -5.29
N GLU A 134 -6.06 26.22 -5.72
CA GLU A 134 -6.52 24.83 -5.80
C GLU A 134 -6.59 24.20 -4.40
N PHE A 135 -5.59 24.46 -3.55
CA PHE A 135 -5.65 24.09 -2.13
C PHE A 135 -6.84 24.75 -1.42
N ALA A 136 -7.13 26.02 -1.70
CA ALA A 136 -8.28 26.70 -1.12
C ALA A 136 -9.62 26.06 -1.55
N LEU A 137 -9.73 25.59 -2.79
CA LEU A 137 -10.89 24.82 -3.26
C LEU A 137 -10.98 23.46 -2.56
N LEU A 138 -9.87 22.72 -2.47
CA LEU A 138 -9.79 21.44 -1.78
C LEU A 138 -10.27 21.58 -0.32
N CYS A 139 -9.78 22.61 0.39
CA CYS A 139 -10.14 22.88 1.78
C CYS A 139 -11.65 23.17 1.98
N ARG A 140 -12.35 23.67 0.94
CA ARG A 140 -13.80 23.91 0.98
C ARG A 140 -14.63 22.65 0.72
N MET A 141 -14.07 21.61 0.11
CA MET A 141 -14.78 20.36 -0.23
C MET A 141 -14.92 19.40 0.96
N ARG A 142 -15.23 19.93 2.15
CA ARG A 142 -15.30 19.19 3.43
C ARG A 142 -16.05 17.87 3.29
N GLY A 143 -15.43 16.77 3.73
CA GLY A 143 -16.01 15.42 3.73
C GLY A 143 -15.97 14.66 2.40
N ASN A 144 -15.59 15.32 1.28
CA ASN A 144 -15.49 14.68 -0.03
C ASN A 144 -14.04 14.38 -0.46
N VAL A 145 -13.05 14.74 0.35
CA VAL A 145 -11.63 14.51 0.08
C VAL A 145 -11.23 13.11 0.55
N PRO A 146 -10.50 12.31 -0.26
CA PRO A 146 -10.22 10.90 0.00
C PRO A 146 -9.19 10.70 1.10
N VAL A 147 -8.33 11.70 1.32
CA VAL A 147 -7.28 11.71 2.33
C VAL A 147 -6.90 13.15 2.66
N GLU A 148 -6.46 13.40 3.89
CA GLU A 148 -5.95 14.71 4.31
C GLU A 148 -4.52 14.57 4.82
N ASP A 149 -3.58 15.24 4.16
CA ASP A 149 -2.21 15.39 4.63
C ASP A 149 -2.03 16.63 5.52
N GLU A 150 -0.87 16.73 6.16
CA GLU A 150 -0.55 17.80 7.11
C GLU A 150 -0.44 19.19 6.44
N LEU A 151 -0.09 19.26 5.15
CA LEU A 151 -0.11 20.52 4.40
C LEU A 151 -1.56 20.98 4.17
N VAL A 152 -2.41 20.10 3.65
CA VAL A 152 -3.85 20.40 3.46
C VAL A 152 -4.51 20.78 4.77
N ARG A 153 -4.20 20.07 5.86
CA ARG A 153 -4.72 20.35 7.21
C ARG A 153 -4.26 21.72 7.74
N GLY A 154 -2.97 22.02 7.60
CA GLY A 154 -2.39 23.31 7.97
C GLY A 154 -2.99 24.47 7.17
N LEU A 155 -3.06 24.32 5.85
CA LEU A 155 -3.66 25.31 4.95
C LEU A 155 -5.13 25.54 5.23
N ARG A 156 -5.92 24.50 5.49
CA ARG A 156 -7.33 24.63 5.89
C ARG A 156 -7.46 25.50 7.13
N THR A 157 -6.66 25.20 8.16
CA THR A 157 -6.64 25.98 9.41
C THR A 157 -6.24 27.42 9.14
N ALA A 158 -5.22 27.66 8.32
CA ALA A 158 -4.76 28.99 7.96
C ALA A 158 -5.81 29.79 7.17
N PHE A 159 -6.49 29.16 6.21
CA PHE A 159 -7.55 29.80 5.44
C PHE A 159 -8.76 30.16 6.28
N ASP A 160 -9.14 29.30 7.23
CA ASP A 160 -10.29 29.51 8.12
C ASP A 160 -10.00 30.55 9.22
N THR A 161 -8.82 30.49 9.84
CA THR A 161 -8.49 31.31 11.03
C THR A 161 -7.67 32.56 10.74
N LYS A 162 -7.06 32.64 9.56
CA LYS A 162 -6.04 33.65 9.19
C LYS A 162 -4.76 33.59 10.01
N THR A 163 -4.57 32.55 10.80
CA THR A 163 -3.36 32.30 11.58
C THR A 163 -2.54 31.21 10.91
N ILE A 164 -1.26 31.48 10.71
CA ILE A 164 -0.31 30.53 10.12
C ILE A 164 0.54 29.94 11.25
N SER A 165 0.48 28.64 11.44
CA SER A 165 1.35 27.89 12.36
C SER A 165 2.73 27.67 11.74
N LEU A 166 3.75 27.48 12.57
CA LEU A 166 5.12 27.18 12.13
C LEU A 166 5.17 25.85 11.36
N SER A 167 4.40 24.85 11.80
CA SER A 167 4.22 23.57 11.10
C SER A 167 3.60 23.74 9.72
N THR A 168 2.69 24.70 9.54
CA THR A 168 2.13 25.00 8.20
C THR A 168 3.18 25.64 7.31
N VAL A 169 4.01 26.55 7.84
CA VAL A 169 5.14 27.12 7.09
C VAL A 169 6.12 26.02 6.67
N LEU A 170 6.45 25.10 7.58
CA LEU A 170 7.31 23.96 7.29
C LEU A 170 6.69 23.05 6.22
N ALA A 171 5.40 22.73 6.29
CA ALA A 171 4.73 21.92 5.29
C ALA A 171 4.77 22.57 3.89
N VAL A 172 4.58 23.89 3.81
CA VAL A 172 4.71 24.65 2.56
C VAL A 172 6.16 24.71 2.09
N GLN A 173 7.12 24.81 3.00
CA GLN A 173 8.55 24.73 2.66
C GLN A 173 8.90 23.36 2.09
N VAL A 174 8.44 22.27 2.72
CA VAL A 174 8.66 20.91 2.22
C VAL A 174 8.00 20.71 0.86
N PHE A 175 6.82 21.29 0.63
CA PHE A 175 6.21 21.31 -0.70
C PHE A 175 7.11 22.01 -1.72
N LEU A 176 7.66 23.19 -1.40
CA LEU A 176 8.62 23.87 -2.27
C LEU A 176 9.88 23.04 -2.49
N ASP A 177 10.44 22.44 -1.44
CA ASP A 177 11.65 21.63 -1.51
C ASP A 177 11.45 20.40 -2.41
N ILE A 178 10.28 19.78 -2.38
CA ILE A 178 9.90 18.72 -3.32
C ILE A 178 10.01 19.25 -4.76
N HIS A 179 9.46 20.44 -5.06
CA HIS A 179 9.58 21.05 -6.39
C HIS A 179 11.02 21.42 -6.75
N HIS A 180 11.82 21.87 -5.77
CA HIS A 180 13.23 22.21 -5.98
C HIS A 180 14.09 21.00 -6.28
N ARG A 181 13.77 19.85 -5.69
CA ARG A 181 14.54 18.61 -5.87
C ARG A 181 14.06 17.78 -7.05
N MET A 182 12.74 17.65 -7.23
CA MET A 182 12.17 16.83 -8.29
C MET A 182 12.07 17.58 -9.61
N ARG A 183 11.97 18.92 -9.60
CA ARG A 183 11.91 19.76 -10.81
C ARG A 183 10.85 19.31 -11.81
N ASP A 184 11.26 18.81 -12.98
CA ASP A 184 10.37 18.27 -14.00
C ASP A 184 9.72 16.96 -13.55
N GLN A 185 10.31 16.21 -12.63
CA GLN A 185 9.80 14.91 -12.17
C GLN A 185 8.64 15.01 -11.16
N VAL A 186 8.19 16.21 -10.76
CA VAL A 186 7.08 16.36 -9.79
C VAL A 186 5.79 15.67 -10.27
N TYR A 187 5.51 15.72 -11.58
CA TYR A 187 4.31 15.11 -12.18
C TYR A 187 4.30 13.58 -12.07
N ARG A 188 5.47 12.95 -11.85
CA ARG A 188 5.58 11.50 -11.72
C ARG A 188 4.67 10.94 -10.64
N GLY A 189 4.41 11.72 -9.58
CA GLY A 189 3.51 11.25 -8.53
C GLY A 189 2.05 11.05 -8.97
N LEU A 190 1.57 11.86 -9.92
CA LEU A 190 0.28 11.64 -10.55
C LEU A 190 0.30 10.37 -11.41
N ILE A 191 1.37 10.18 -12.20
CA ILE A 191 1.53 8.99 -13.05
C ILE A 191 1.55 7.71 -12.22
N ASP A 192 2.34 7.67 -11.15
CA ASP A 192 2.46 6.48 -10.29
C ASP A 192 1.12 6.13 -9.62
N MET A 193 0.37 7.15 -9.18
CA MET A 193 -0.98 6.98 -8.63
C MET A 193 -1.96 6.45 -9.69
N GLU A 194 -1.94 7.01 -10.90
CA GLU A 194 -2.80 6.57 -12.00
C GLU A 194 -2.47 5.16 -12.48
N LYS A 195 -1.19 4.81 -12.53
CA LYS A 195 -0.70 3.46 -12.85
C LYS A 195 -1.28 2.44 -11.87
N ALA A 196 -1.17 2.69 -10.56
CA ALA A 196 -1.77 1.86 -9.53
C ALA A 196 -3.30 1.80 -9.64
N ALA A 197 -3.97 2.93 -9.84
CA ALA A 197 -5.43 3.01 -9.96
C ALA A 197 -5.96 2.23 -11.18
N ASN A 198 -5.32 2.37 -12.34
CA ASN A 198 -5.70 1.67 -13.57
C ASN A 198 -5.49 0.15 -13.44
N GLN A 199 -4.42 -0.29 -12.78
CA GLN A 199 -4.20 -1.70 -12.50
C GLN A 199 -5.31 -2.28 -11.62
N ILE A 200 -5.62 -1.61 -10.51
CA ILE A 200 -6.68 -2.01 -9.59
C ILE A 200 -8.01 -2.09 -10.33
N LEU A 201 -8.36 -1.06 -11.10
CA LEU A 201 -9.59 -1.03 -11.88
C LEU A 201 -9.68 -2.21 -12.86
N SER A 202 -8.62 -2.43 -13.64
CA SER A 202 -8.53 -3.52 -14.61
C SER A 202 -8.71 -4.89 -13.94
N SER A 203 -8.09 -5.10 -12.78
CA SER A 203 -8.24 -6.38 -12.06
C SER A 203 -9.66 -6.58 -11.52
N ILE A 204 -10.30 -5.52 -11.02
CA ILE A 204 -11.71 -5.56 -10.58
C ILE A 204 -12.62 -5.87 -11.78
N ASP A 205 -12.44 -5.20 -12.91
CA ASP A 205 -13.24 -5.42 -14.13
C ASP A 205 -13.14 -6.88 -14.60
N GLN A 206 -11.91 -7.38 -14.75
CA GLN A 206 -11.67 -8.77 -15.14
C GLN A 206 -12.22 -9.77 -14.13
N HIS A 207 -12.18 -9.45 -12.83
CA HIS A 207 -12.78 -10.28 -11.80
C HIS A 207 -14.31 -10.35 -11.95
N GLN A 208 -14.96 -9.20 -12.11
CA GLN A 208 -16.41 -9.12 -12.27
C GLN A 208 -16.89 -9.82 -13.55
N GLU A 209 -16.14 -9.69 -14.64
CA GLU A 209 -16.40 -10.42 -15.88
C GLU A 209 -16.27 -11.93 -15.67
N PHE A 210 -15.18 -12.38 -15.03
CA PHE A 210 -14.93 -13.80 -14.79
C PHE A 210 -16.01 -14.48 -13.93
N HIS A 211 -16.62 -13.75 -13.00
CA HIS A 211 -17.67 -14.26 -12.09
C HIS A 211 -19.08 -13.78 -12.43
N ALA A 212 -19.32 -13.24 -13.62
CA ALA A 212 -20.63 -12.71 -14.00
C ALA A 212 -21.78 -13.74 -13.86
N SER A 213 -21.50 -15.01 -14.17
CA SER A 213 -22.45 -16.12 -14.11
C SER A 213 -22.25 -17.06 -12.92
N LEU A 214 -21.24 -16.84 -12.09
CA LEU A 214 -20.85 -17.74 -11.01
C LEU A 214 -20.98 -17.04 -9.66
N THR A 215 -21.76 -17.64 -8.76
CA THR A 215 -22.02 -17.09 -7.43
C THR A 215 -21.81 -18.16 -6.36
N ILE A 216 -21.40 -17.73 -5.16
CA ILE A 216 -21.24 -18.60 -3.99
C ILE A 216 -21.89 -17.96 -2.76
N ASP A 217 -22.36 -18.77 -1.83
CA ASP A 217 -23.06 -18.28 -0.63
C ASP A 217 -22.14 -17.48 0.32
N THR A 218 -20.84 -17.79 0.34
CA THR A 218 -19.83 -17.11 1.16
C THR A 218 -19.41 -15.74 0.60
N TRP A 219 -19.80 -15.42 -0.64
CA TRP A 219 -19.58 -14.13 -1.29
C TRP A 219 -20.86 -13.67 -2.00
N PRO A 220 -21.87 -13.18 -1.26
CA PRO A 220 -23.08 -12.63 -1.86
C PRO A 220 -22.76 -11.38 -2.68
N ARG A 221 -23.56 -11.09 -3.72
CA ARG A 221 -23.40 -9.89 -4.59
C ARG A 221 -23.40 -8.55 -3.84
N SER A 222 -23.93 -8.51 -2.63
CA SER A 222 -23.82 -7.34 -1.74
C SER A 222 -22.35 -7.00 -1.44
N ASN A 223 -21.48 -8.00 -1.35
CA ASN A 223 -20.06 -7.82 -1.06
C ASN A 223 -19.33 -7.13 -2.22
N ASP A 224 -19.83 -7.21 -3.45
CA ASP A 224 -19.29 -6.46 -4.59
C ASP A 224 -19.43 -4.93 -4.43
N ALA A 225 -20.17 -4.46 -3.41
CA ALA A 225 -20.22 -3.05 -3.04
C ALA A 225 -18.84 -2.48 -2.72
N VAL A 226 -17.93 -3.29 -2.13
CA VAL A 226 -16.56 -2.84 -1.83
C VAL A 226 -15.82 -2.45 -3.11
N PHE A 227 -15.93 -3.25 -4.16
CA PHE A 227 -15.31 -2.97 -5.46
C PHE A 227 -15.95 -1.78 -6.15
N ARG A 228 -17.27 -1.59 -6.02
CA ARG A 228 -17.95 -0.39 -6.54
C ARG A 228 -17.45 0.90 -5.85
N LEU A 229 -17.20 0.85 -4.54
CA LEU A 229 -16.64 1.99 -3.81
C LEU A 229 -15.21 2.30 -4.26
N ILE A 230 -14.36 1.28 -4.42
CA ILE A 230 -12.99 1.46 -4.93
C ILE A 230 -13.01 2.07 -6.34
N LYS A 231 -13.83 1.53 -7.24
CA LYS A 231 -14.02 2.08 -8.61
C LYS A 231 -14.46 3.54 -8.57
N HIS A 232 -15.46 3.87 -7.75
CA HIS A 232 -15.93 5.24 -7.62
C HIS A 232 -14.84 6.20 -7.14
N ARG A 233 -13.99 5.77 -6.20
CA ARG A 233 -12.82 6.56 -5.75
C ARG A 233 -11.82 6.77 -6.89
N ILE A 234 -11.51 5.73 -7.66
CA ILE A 234 -10.61 5.80 -8.83
C ILE A 234 -11.16 6.78 -9.87
N ASP A 235 -12.42 6.63 -10.25
CA ASP A 235 -13.06 7.49 -11.25
C ASP A 235 -13.10 8.96 -10.81
N THR A 236 -13.27 9.21 -9.51
CA THR A 236 -13.33 10.57 -8.96
C THR A 236 -11.96 11.22 -8.85
N TRP A 237 -10.95 10.51 -8.33
CA TRP A 237 -9.69 11.13 -7.88
C TRP A 237 -8.44 10.75 -8.69
N ALA A 238 -8.44 9.60 -9.38
CA ALA A 238 -7.32 9.22 -10.24
C ALA A 238 -7.61 9.55 -11.71
N LYS A 239 -8.86 9.41 -12.17
CA LYS A 239 -9.26 9.70 -13.55
C LYS A 239 -9.98 11.04 -13.72
N GLY A 240 -10.64 11.51 -12.67
CA GLY A 240 -11.36 12.77 -12.65
C GLY A 240 -10.57 13.88 -11.96
N ASP A 241 -11.06 15.10 -12.10
CA ASP A 241 -10.56 16.26 -11.37
C ASP A 241 -11.72 16.98 -10.66
N PRO A 242 -12.01 16.60 -9.40
CA PRO A 242 -13.13 17.17 -8.66
C PRO A 242 -12.84 18.62 -8.24
N ILE A 243 -11.57 19.06 -8.27
CA ILE A 243 -11.15 20.43 -7.98
C ILE A 243 -11.43 21.33 -9.18
N GLN A 244 -11.05 20.91 -10.39
CA GLN A 244 -11.39 21.61 -11.62
C GLN A 244 -12.92 21.68 -11.79
N GLN A 245 -13.65 20.58 -11.53
CA GLN A 245 -15.12 20.60 -11.51
C GLN A 245 -15.68 21.58 -10.48
N SER A 246 -15.04 21.70 -9.31
CA SER A 246 -15.38 22.73 -8.32
C SER A 246 -15.12 24.14 -8.86
N SER A 247 -13.98 24.38 -9.52
CA SER A 247 -13.63 25.65 -10.14
C SER A 247 -14.70 26.10 -11.15
N ILE A 248 -15.11 25.19 -12.05
CA ILE A 248 -16.17 25.42 -13.05
C ILE A 248 -17.49 25.77 -12.37
N ARG A 249 -17.89 25.02 -11.33
CA ARG A 249 -19.14 25.30 -10.57
C ARG A 249 -19.16 26.68 -9.91
N HIS A 250 -17.99 27.24 -9.62
CA HIS A 250 -17.85 28.58 -9.03
C HIS A 250 -17.55 29.67 -10.08
N ASN A 251 -17.77 29.41 -11.38
CA ASN A 251 -17.49 30.33 -12.49
C ASN A 251 -16.06 30.88 -12.50
N ARG A 252 -15.10 30.07 -12.03
CA ARG A 252 -13.68 30.38 -12.12
C ARG A 252 -13.12 29.83 -13.45
N PRO A 253 -12.12 30.48 -14.07
CA PRO A 253 -11.42 29.90 -15.20
C PRO A 253 -10.91 28.50 -14.81
N PRO A 254 -11.21 27.45 -15.59
CA PRO A 254 -10.75 26.12 -15.27
C PRO A 254 -9.21 26.11 -15.34
N PRO A 255 -8.52 25.60 -14.29
CA PRO A 255 -7.09 25.35 -14.37
C PRO A 255 -6.78 24.24 -15.38
N SER A 256 -5.49 24.04 -15.65
CA SER A 256 -5.01 22.83 -16.34
C SER A 256 -5.56 21.55 -15.70
N ASP A 257 -5.77 20.52 -16.53
CA ASP A 257 -6.27 19.22 -16.08
C ASP A 257 -5.40 18.63 -14.98
N ARG A 258 -6.03 18.18 -13.88
CA ARG A 258 -5.37 17.57 -12.72
C ARG A 258 -4.27 18.46 -12.12
N LEU A 259 -4.40 19.80 -12.19
CA LEU A 259 -3.37 20.76 -11.74
C LEU A 259 -2.89 20.46 -10.32
N LEU A 260 -3.80 20.29 -9.36
CA LEU A 260 -3.43 20.03 -7.96
C LEU A 260 -2.59 18.77 -7.81
N LEU A 261 -3.05 17.65 -8.39
CA LEU A 261 -2.40 16.35 -8.25
C LEU A 261 -1.08 16.31 -9.02
N SER A 262 -1.01 16.93 -10.20
CA SER A 262 0.22 17.03 -11.00
C SER A 262 1.36 17.77 -10.30
N LYS A 263 1.03 18.65 -9.34
CA LYS A 263 2.00 19.42 -8.54
C LYS A 263 2.13 18.93 -7.10
N HIS A 264 1.39 17.90 -6.67
CA HIS A 264 1.33 17.45 -5.28
C HIS A 264 1.56 15.93 -5.13
N PRO A 265 2.81 15.45 -5.33
CA PRO A 265 3.13 14.03 -5.27
C PRO A 265 2.85 13.40 -3.89
N LEU A 266 3.03 14.16 -2.80
CA LEU A 266 2.68 13.71 -1.44
C LEU A 266 1.21 13.29 -1.33
N LEU A 267 0.28 14.11 -1.83
CA LEU A 267 -1.15 13.79 -1.82
C LEU A 267 -1.45 12.59 -2.74
N CYS A 268 -0.81 12.52 -3.90
CA CYS A 268 -0.96 11.39 -4.84
C CYS A 268 -0.55 10.06 -4.19
N GLY A 269 0.58 10.02 -3.47
CA GLY A 269 1.02 8.81 -2.79
C GLY A 269 0.08 8.37 -1.67
N LEU A 270 -0.51 9.30 -0.93
CA LEU A 270 -1.50 8.97 0.11
C LEU A 270 -2.83 8.47 -0.48
N ILE A 271 -3.29 9.04 -1.61
CA ILE A 271 -4.45 8.51 -2.35
C ILE A 271 -4.13 7.11 -2.89
N GLY A 272 -2.96 6.94 -3.51
CA GLY A 272 -2.49 5.65 -4.03
C GLY A 272 -2.40 4.58 -2.94
N TYR A 273 -1.91 4.93 -1.75
CA TYR A 273 -1.93 4.06 -0.58
C TYR A 273 -3.34 3.61 -0.23
N GLY A 274 -4.28 4.56 -0.10
CA GLY A 274 -5.68 4.23 0.25
C GLY A 274 -6.33 3.31 -0.77
N LEU A 275 -6.04 3.47 -2.07
CA LEU A 275 -6.52 2.58 -3.12
C LEU A 275 -5.90 1.18 -3.04
N LYS A 276 -4.57 1.08 -2.91
CA LYS A 276 -3.87 -0.20 -2.79
C LYS A 276 -4.34 -0.95 -1.53
N MET A 277 -4.50 -0.26 -0.42
CA MET A 277 -4.93 -0.82 0.86
C MET A 277 -6.35 -1.40 0.80
N ASP A 278 -7.30 -0.61 0.30
CA ASP A 278 -8.70 -1.04 0.16
C ASP A 278 -8.82 -2.23 -0.81
N PHE A 279 -8.05 -2.23 -1.91
CA PHE A 279 -8.04 -3.34 -2.86
C PHE A 279 -7.38 -4.61 -2.29
N ASN A 280 -6.27 -4.46 -1.56
CA ASN A 280 -5.58 -5.58 -0.90
C ASN A 280 -6.52 -6.32 0.06
N GLU A 281 -7.22 -5.59 0.92
CA GLU A 281 -8.17 -6.17 1.87
C GLU A 281 -9.35 -6.85 1.14
N ALA A 282 -9.95 -6.15 0.17
CA ALA A 282 -11.05 -6.70 -0.62
C ALA A 282 -10.61 -7.99 -1.34
N GLY A 283 -9.40 -8.01 -1.89
CA GLY A 283 -8.80 -9.17 -2.56
C GLY A 283 -8.56 -10.35 -1.62
N ILE A 284 -8.07 -10.10 -0.39
CA ILE A 284 -7.88 -11.15 0.62
C ILE A 284 -9.23 -11.71 1.08
N ALA A 285 -10.19 -10.84 1.39
CA ALA A 285 -11.54 -11.25 1.77
C ALA A 285 -12.19 -12.11 0.67
N LEU A 286 -12.00 -11.70 -0.59
CA LEU A 286 -12.45 -12.44 -1.76
C LEU A 286 -11.78 -13.82 -1.85
N ALA A 287 -10.45 -13.88 -1.84
CA ALA A 287 -9.72 -15.14 -1.94
C ALA A 287 -10.11 -16.12 -0.82
N ASN A 288 -10.37 -15.61 0.39
CA ASN A 288 -10.84 -16.41 1.52
C ASN A 288 -12.27 -16.91 1.35
N ALA A 289 -13.19 -16.07 0.87
CA ALA A 289 -14.58 -16.45 0.67
C ALA A 289 -14.74 -17.53 -0.42
N TRP A 290 -13.97 -17.41 -1.50
CA TRP A 290 -14.01 -18.37 -2.61
C TRP A 290 -13.18 -19.63 -2.36
N GLY A 291 -12.15 -19.57 -1.53
CA GLY A 291 -11.34 -20.73 -1.11
C GLY A 291 -10.43 -21.34 -2.18
N ALA A 292 -10.55 -20.95 -3.45
CA ALA A 292 -9.76 -21.51 -4.54
C ALA A 292 -8.25 -21.33 -4.33
N THR A 293 -7.82 -20.13 -3.93
CA THR A 293 -6.42 -19.83 -3.66
C THR A 293 -5.85 -20.75 -2.57
N VAL A 294 -6.56 -20.88 -1.45
CA VAL A 294 -6.17 -21.76 -0.32
C VAL A 294 -6.11 -23.22 -0.76
N CYS A 295 -7.12 -23.69 -1.51
CA CYS A 295 -7.18 -25.05 -2.00
C CYS A 295 -6.04 -25.36 -2.97
N CYS A 296 -5.75 -24.47 -3.91
CA CYS A 296 -4.61 -24.59 -4.82
C CYS A 296 -3.28 -24.60 -4.09
N THR A 297 -3.11 -23.84 -3.00
CA THR A 297 -1.91 -23.95 -2.17
C THR A 297 -1.74 -25.36 -1.59
N HIS A 298 -2.80 -25.93 -1.00
CA HIS A 298 -2.71 -27.29 -0.44
C HIS A 298 -2.36 -28.32 -1.51
N LEU A 299 -2.96 -28.18 -2.70
CA LEU A 299 -2.70 -29.05 -3.83
C LEU A 299 -1.26 -28.93 -4.33
N TYR A 300 -0.79 -27.70 -4.56
CA TYR A 300 0.57 -27.40 -4.98
C TYR A 300 1.61 -27.89 -3.97
N ASN A 301 1.37 -27.66 -2.67
CA ASN A 301 2.25 -28.13 -1.61
C ASN A 301 2.34 -29.67 -1.57
N ALA A 302 1.22 -30.37 -1.80
CA ALA A 302 1.22 -31.84 -1.85
C ALA A 302 2.07 -32.36 -3.01
N VAL A 303 1.85 -31.89 -4.25
CA VAL A 303 2.61 -32.37 -5.42
C VAL A 303 4.08 -31.98 -5.38
N ARG A 304 4.43 -30.83 -4.78
CA ARG A 304 5.82 -30.39 -4.62
C ARG A 304 6.56 -31.25 -3.60
N GLN A 305 5.95 -31.54 -2.45
CA GLN A 305 6.59 -32.37 -1.41
C GLN A 305 6.70 -33.84 -1.79
N THR A 306 5.87 -34.33 -2.72
CA THR A 306 6.00 -35.69 -3.27
C THR A 306 7.02 -35.79 -4.41
N GLY A 307 7.70 -34.69 -4.79
CA GLY A 307 8.70 -34.68 -5.85
C GLY A 307 8.13 -34.87 -7.26
N LEU A 308 6.84 -34.57 -7.47
CA LEU A 308 6.16 -34.74 -8.76
C LEU A 308 6.29 -33.52 -9.67
N LEU A 309 6.70 -32.37 -9.13
CA LEU A 309 6.96 -31.16 -9.89
C LEU A 309 8.46 -30.99 -10.14
N GLN A 310 8.80 -30.61 -11.37
CA GLN A 310 10.12 -30.18 -11.80
C GLN A 310 10.26 -28.65 -11.64
N SER A 311 9.18 -27.91 -11.90
CA SER A 311 9.19 -26.45 -11.93
C SER A 311 8.52 -25.84 -10.68
N SER A 312 8.96 -24.65 -10.27
CA SER A 312 8.31 -23.89 -9.21
C SER A 312 7.17 -23.02 -9.77
N TRP A 313 6.06 -22.91 -9.03
CA TRP A 313 4.99 -21.98 -9.37
C TRP A 313 5.34 -20.62 -8.76
N LYS A 314 5.99 -19.75 -9.56
CA LYS A 314 6.49 -18.43 -9.12
C LYS A 314 5.45 -17.61 -8.35
N ASP A 315 4.24 -17.42 -8.89
CA ASP A 315 3.18 -16.63 -8.22
C ASP A 315 2.76 -17.24 -6.87
N MET A 316 2.70 -18.58 -6.76
CA MET A 316 2.38 -19.26 -5.51
C MET A 316 3.51 -19.08 -4.49
N GLU A 317 4.77 -19.12 -4.90
CA GLU A 317 5.91 -18.87 -4.01
C GLU A 317 5.95 -17.42 -3.50
N ILE A 318 5.67 -16.46 -4.37
CA ILE A 318 5.52 -15.05 -3.96
C ILE A 318 4.38 -14.92 -2.97
N MET A 319 3.21 -15.48 -3.30
CA MET A 319 2.06 -15.49 -2.39
C MET A 319 2.45 -16.06 -1.02
N ARG A 320 3.27 -17.12 -1.01
CA ARG A 320 3.74 -17.73 0.24
C ARG A 320 4.60 -16.79 1.09
N GLY A 321 5.37 -15.91 0.45
CA GLY A 321 6.15 -14.86 1.10
C GLY A 321 5.27 -13.74 1.70
N VAL A 322 4.24 -13.32 0.97
CA VAL A 322 3.45 -12.11 1.30
C VAL A 322 2.24 -12.32 2.20
N VAL A 323 1.82 -13.57 2.44
CA VAL A 323 0.78 -13.89 3.45
C VAL A 323 1.31 -14.78 4.57
N GLN A 324 0.61 -14.83 5.71
CA GLN A 324 0.94 -15.71 6.83
C GLN A 324 0.63 -17.19 6.55
N MET A 325 1.34 -17.79 5.59
CA MET A 325 1.09 -19.16 5.14
C MET A 325 1.18 -20.22 6.22
N ASP A 326 2.13 -20.10 7.15
CA ASP A 326 2.32 -21.10 8.20
C ASP A 326 1.11 -21.18 9.13
N ALA A 327 0.38 -20.07 9.30
CA ALA A 327 -0.89 -20.05 10.02
C ALA A 327 -1.98 -20.83 9.27
N MET A 328 -1.94 -20.82 7.93
CA MET A 328 -2.90 -21.49 7.05
C MET A 328 -2.58 -22.99 6.89
N LEU A 329 -1.35 -23.34 6.53
CA LEU A 329 -0.90 -24.72 6.27
C LEU A 329 -0.61 -25.51 7.55
N GLY A 330 -0.28 -24.84 8.66
CA GLY A 330 0.21 -25.48 9.89
C GLY A 330 1.67 -25.97 9.79
N PRO A 331 2.33 -26.25 10.93
CA PRO A 331 3.73 -26.69 10.95
C PRO A 331 3.93 -28.01 10.19
N ALA A 332 4.96 -28.08 9.35
CA ALA A 332 5.26 -29.27 8.58
C ALA A 332 6.19 -30.25 9.31
N PRO A 333 5.83 -31.53 9.50
CA PRO A 333 6.79 -32.52 9.94
C PRO A 333 7.70 -32.94 8.79
N PRO A 334 8.97 -33.30 9.05
CA PRO A 334 9.82 -33.97 8.08
C PRO A 334 9.18 -35.30 7.62
N GLY A 335 9.15 -35.56 6.31
CA GLY A 335 8.59 -36.80 5.75
C GLY A 335 7.05 -36.86 5.74
N ALA A 336 6.39 -35.74 5.43
CA ALA A 336 4.93 -35.66 5.38
C ALA A 336 4.32 -36.71 4.42
N THR A 337 3.48 -37.59 4.95
CA THR A 337 2.73 -38.59 4.17
C THR A 337 1.53 -37.95 3.48
N HIS A 338 0.94 -38.65 2.50
CA HIS A 338 -0.31 -38.22 1.86
C HIS A 338 -1.43 -37.93 2.86
N GLU A 339 -1.48 -38.70 3.96
CA GLU A 339 -2.45 -38.48 5.05
C GLU A 339 -2.25 -37.13 5.75
N VAL A 340 -0.99 -36.70 5.95
CA VAL A 340 -0.68 -35.39 6.54
C VAL A 340 -1.18 -34.24 5.66
N PHE A 341 -1.09 -34.37 4.34
CA PHE A 341 -1.63 -33.34 3.42
C PHE A 341 -3.15 -33.22 3.53
N LEU A 342 -3.86 -34.36 3.59
CA LEU A 342 -5.30 -34.39 3.79
C LEU A 342 -5.71 -33.77 5.13
N GLN A 343 -5.05 -34.16 6.23
CA GLN A 343 -5.36 -33.62 7.56
C GLN A 343 -5.18 -32.10 7.61
N ARG A 344 -4.09 -31.57 7.03
CA ARG A 344 -3.87 -30.11 6.97
C ARG A 344 -4.93 -29.40 6.15
N PHE A 345 -5.32 -29.97 5.01
CA PHE A 345 -6.43 -29.44 4.21
C PHE A 345 -7.72 -29.43 5.03
N MET A 346 -8.06 -30.51 5.74
CA MET A 346 -9.25 -30.53 6.59
C MET A 346 -9.17 -29.50 7.73
N LEU A 347 -8.01 -29.29 8.34
CA LEU A 347 -7.81 -28.25 9.36
C LEU A 347 -8.02 -26.85 8.79
N SER A 348 -7.56 -26.56 7.56
CA SER A 348 -7.76 -25.26 6.92
C SER A 348 -9.21 -25.04 6.50
N MET A 349 -9.92 -26.09 6.12
CA MET A 349 -11.37 -26.06 5.87
C MET A 349 -12.22 -25.94 7.16
N GLY A 350 -11.59 -25.91 8.33
CA GLY A 350 -12.26 -25.65 9.61
C GLY A 350 -12.69 -26.91 10.38
N TYR A 351 -12.19 -28.10 10.05
CA TYR A 351 -12.38 -29.28 10.89
C TYR A 351 -11.52 -29.22 12.15
N SER A 352 -11.99 -29.82 13.24
CA SER A 352 -11.29 -29.85 14.53
C SER A 352 -10.10 -30.81 14.51
N ALA A 353 -8.97 -30.41 15.12
CA ALA A 353 -7.82 -31.28 15.34
C ALA A 353 -8.15 -32.51 16.20
N ALA A 354 -9.21 -32.44 17.02
CA ALA A 354 -9.68 -33.58 17.82
C ALA A 354 -10.11 -34.78 16.94
N ASN A 355 -10.48 -34.54 15.68
CA ASN A 355 -10.83 -35.61 14.73
C ASN A 355 -9.64 -36.52 14.41
N PHE A 356 -8.40 -36.03 14.56
CA PHE A 356 -7.18 -36.75 14.21
C PHE A 356 -6.43 -37.31 15.43
N ALA A 357 -6.98 -37.13 16.63
CA ALA A 357 -6.36 -37.64 17.86
C ALA A 357 -6.55 -39.16 18.00
N PRO A 358 -5.56 -39.91 18.55
CA PRO A 358 -5.61 -41.37 18.67
C PRO A 358 -6.85 -41.94 19.40
N GLN A 359 -7.48 -41.14 20.27
CA GLN A 359 -8.70 -41.52 21.02
C GLN A 359 -9.99 -40.87 20.47
N GLY A 360 -9.89 -39.90 19.55
CA GLY A 360 -11.03 -39.15 19.01
C GLY A 360 -11.76 -39.84 17.85
N GLY A 361 -11.08 -40.72 17.13
CA GLY A 361 -11.57 -41.34 15.89
C GLY A 361 -12.68 -42.39 16.04
N ARG A 362 -13.22 -42.68 17.23
CA ARG A 362 -14.08 -43.86 17.46
C ARG A 362 -15.57 -43.61 17.73
N LYS A 363 -16.06 -42.38 17.87
CA LYS A 363 -17.43 -42.16 18.40
C LYS A 363 -18.41 -41.32 17.59
N HIS A 364 -18.00 -40.52 16.60
CA HIS A 364 -18.93 -39.62 15.90
C HIS A 364 -19.02 -39.89 14.39
N LYS A 365 -20.25 -40.11 13.90
CA LYS A 365 -20.55 -40.26 12.46
C LYS A 365 -20.27 -38.99 11.65
N ARG A 366 -20.24 -37.82 12.30
CA ARG A 366 -19.94 -36.53 11.66
C ARG A 366 -18.64 -35.96 12.26
N PRO A 367 -17.69 -35.51 11.41
CA PRO A 367 -16.48 -34.86 11.90
C PRO A 367 -16.81 -33.58 12.67
N GLN A 368 -16.09 -33.34 13.76
CA GLN A 368 -16.26 -32.13 14.57
C GLN A 368 -15.71 -30.92 13.81
N VAL A 369 -16.46 -29.82 13.84
CA VAL A 369 -16.04 -28.53 13.26
C VAL A 369 -15.34 -27.70 14.34
N SER A 370 -14.28 -27.01 13.94
CA SER A 370 -13.55 -26.07 14.78
C SER A 370 -14.45 -24.88 15.14
N ARG A 371 -14.42 -24.46 16.42
CA ARG A 371 -15.09 -23.22 16.84
C ARG A 371 -14.52 -21.98 16.17
N SER A 372 -13.25 -22.04 15.75
CA SER A 372 -12.57 -20.93 15.07
C SER A 372 -12.87 -20.87 13.57
N GLY A 373 -13.61 -21.84 13.02
CA GLY A 373 -13.93 -21.88 11.60
C GLY A 373 -12.71 -22.20 10.70
N PRO A 374 -12.86 -21.98 9.38
CA PRO A 374 -11.80 -22.18 8.39
C PRO A 374 -10.66 -21.17 8.56
N ARG A 375 -9.45 -21.58 8.15
CA ARG A 375 -8.25 -20.74 8.16
C ARG A 375 -8.05 -20.11 6.79
N GLY A 376 -8.08 -18.78 6.74
CA GLY A 376 -7.84 -18.01 5.53
C GLY A 376 -6.48 -17.30 5.51
N LEU A 377 -6.20 -16.70 4.37
CA LEU A 377 -5.13 -15.75 4.12
C LEU A 377 -5.26 -14.54 5.07
N LYS A 378 -4.11 -14.06 5.54
CA LYS A 378 -3.99 -12.84 6.33
C LYS A 378 -2.86 -11.99 5.77
N ALA A 379 -3.12 -10.69 5.63
CA ALA A 379 -2.13 -9.71 5.19
C ALA A 379 -0.90 -9.73 6.11
N LYS A 380 0.29 -9.49 5.53
CA LYS A 380 1.54 -9.33 6.29
C LYS A 380 2.03 -7.88 6.39
N ALA A 381 1.41 -6.94 5.68
CA ALA A 381 1.83 -5.54 5.60
C ALA A 381 1.49 -4.78 6.89
N GLY A 382 2.15 -5.16 7.98
CA GLY A 382 1.80 -4.74 9.33
C GLY A 382 2.05 -3.26 9.58
N VAL A 383 3.14 -2.72 9.03
CA VAL A 383 3.45 -1.29 9.15
C VAL A 383 2.46 -0.47 8.33
N ALA A 384 2.22 -0.85 7.08
CA ALA A 384 1.26 -0.20 6.20
C ALA A 384 -0.16 -0.27 6.77
N GLU A 385 -0.63 -1.42 7.26
CA GLU A 385 -1.95 -1.57 7.90
C GLU A 385 -2.13 -0.64 9.10
N ALA A 386 -1.08 -0.36 9.86
CA ALA A 386 -1.17 0.54 11.01
C ALA A 386 -1.53 1.98 10.62
N PHE A 387 -1.28 2.41 9.39
CA PHE A 387 -1.69 3.73 8.86
C PHE A 387 -3.10 3.74 8.26
N ARG A 388 -3.77 2.60 8.15
CA ARG A 388 -5.03 2.46 7.43
C ARG A 388 -6.12 3.38 7.96
N ALA A 389 -6.26 3.44 9.29
CA ALA A 389 -7.29 4.25 9.93
C ALA A 389 -7.18 5.75 9.62
N ARG A 390 -6.03 6.21 9.13
CA ARG A 390 -5.77 7.60 8.75
C ARG A 390 -6.15 7.91 7.30
N TYR A 391 -5.89 6.98 6.38
CA TYR A 391 -5.88 7.28 4.95
C TYR A 391 -6.84 6.40 4.11
N SER A 392 -7.47 5.37 4.69
CA SER A 392 -8.47 4.53 4.02
C SER A 392 -9.91 4.91 4.39
N SER A 393 -10.86 4.49 3.54
CA SER A 393 -12.29 4.84 3.68
C SER A 393 -12.88 4.36 5.00
N GLY A 394 -13.54 5.26 5.73
CA GLY A 394 -14.19 4.97 7.02
C GLY A 394 -13.40 5.43 8.25
N GLY A 395 -12.14 5.83 8.07
CA GLY A 395 -11.40 6.59 9.06
C GLY A 395 -11.89 8.03 9.12
N GLY A 396 -12.94 8.31 9.90
CA GLY A 396 -13.22 9.69 10.31
C GLY A 396 -11.94 10.29 10.88
N GLY A 397 -11.60 11.52 10.47
CA GLY A 397 -10.31 12.21 10.63
C GLY A 397 -9.82 12.48 12.06
N THR A 398 -10.03 11.54 12.98
CA THR A 398 -9.60 11.53 14.37
C THR A 398 -8.87 10.23 14.75
N ALA A 399 -8.71 9.26 13.83
CA ALA A 399 -8.09 7.98 14.14
C ALA A 399 -6.55 8.04 14.04
N GLY A 400 -5.93 8.22 15.21
CA GLY A 400 -4.56 7.76 15.50
C GLY A 400 -3.44 8.63 14.96
N ASN A 401 -3.38 9.90 15.38
CA ASN A 401 -2.14 10.68 15.31
C ASN A 401 -1.02 9.87 16.02
N PHE A 402 0.19 9.79 15.46
CA PHE A 402 1.33 8.99 15.92
C PHE A 402 2.37 9.92 16.51
N THR A 403 2.72 9.72 17.78
CA THR A 403 3.94 10.27 18.36
C THR A 403 5.14 9.53 17.76
N HIS A 404 6.32 10.12 17.87
CA HIS A 404 7.55 9.42 17.54
C HIS A 404 7.75 8.16 18.41
N GLU A 405 7.23 8.14 19.65
CA GLU A 405 7.25 6.95 20.53
C GLU A 405 6.32 5.84 20.02
N GLU A 406 5.15 6.20 19.51
CA GLU A 406 4.20 5.25 18.92
C GLU A 406 4.76 4.67 17.62
N VAL A 407 5.44 5.47 16.79
CA VAL A 407 6.16 4.95 15.62
C VAL A 407 7.30 4.00 16.03
N ARG A 408 8.07 4.32 17.08
CA ARG A 408 9.08 3.39 17.62
C ARG A 408 8.47 2.07 18.12
N ALA A 409 7.34 2.14 18.81
CA ALA A 409 6.64 0.95 19.30
C ALA A 409 6.08 0.12 18.14
N LEU A 410 5.50 0.79 17.13
CA LEU A 410 4.97 0.18 15.92
C LEU A 410 6.08 -0.55 15.16
N LEU A 411 7.18 0.13 14.82
CA LEU A 411 8.29 -0.47 14.08
C LEU A 411 8.95 -1.58 14.89
N GLY A 412 9.17 -1.39 16.19
CA GLY A 412 9.75 -2.43 17.05
C GLY A 412 8.93 -3.72 17.14
N LYS A 413 7.61 -3.61 16.95
CA LYS A 413 6.70 -4.76 16.97
C LYS A 413 6.44 -5.36 15.59
N LEU A 414 6.26 -4.54 14.56
CA LEU A 414 5.70 -4.94 13.27
C LEU A 414 6.72 -5.00 12.15
N ASN A 415 7.83 -4.25 12.23
CA ASN A 415 8.78 -4.20 11.12
C ASN A 415 9.49 -5.55 10.94
N ALA A 416 9.28 -6.19 9.79
CA ALA A 416 9.92 -7.44 9.40
C ALA A 416 11.07 -7.26 8.40
N TRP A 417 11.28 -6.04 7.91
CA TRP A 417 12.24 -5.70 6.86
C TRP A 417 13.50 -5.07 7.43
N GLU A 418 14.65 -5.51 6.93
CA GLU A 418 15.98 -5.03 7.26
C GLU A 418 16.70 -4.61 5.97
N GLU A 419 17.62 -3.67 6.07
CA GLU A 419 18.49 -3.32 4.94
C GLU A 419 19.41 -4.49 4.64
N ASP A 420 19.60 -4.77 3.36
CA ASP A 420 20.55 -5.75 2.90
C ASP A 420 21.96 -5.20 3.09
N ALA A 421 22.77 -5.85 3.94
CA ALA A 421 24.15 -5.44 4.17
C ALA A 421 25.07 -5.81 3.01
N ASP A 422 24.64 -6.72 2.14
CA ASP A 422 25.43 -7.23 1.02
C ASP A 422 25.19 -6.43 -0.27
N MET A 423 24.13 -5.63 -0.34
CA MET A 423 23.88 -4.66 -1.42
C MET A 423 24.54 -3.33 -1.07
N SER A 424 25.46 -2.85 -1.91
CA SER A 424 26.04 -1.51 -1.71
C SER A 424 25.04 -0.43 -2.12
N ASP A 425 24.99 0.69 -1.37
CA ASP A 425 24.15 1.85 -1.68
C ASP A 425 24.44 2.46 -3.08
N GLU A 426 25.49 2.02 -3.78
CA GLU A 426 25.92 2.53 -5.09
C GLU A 426 25.43 1.69 -6.28
N GLU A 427 24.75 0.55 -6.04
CA GLU A 427 24.24 -0.27 -7.15
C GLU A 427 23.04 0.39 -7.84
N THR A 428 23.25 0.71 -9.12
CA THR A 428 22.26 1.30 -10.02
C THR A 428 21.91 0.30 -11.10
N PHE A 429 20.62 0.22 -11.44
CA PHE A 429 20.13 -0.60 -12.54
C PHE A 429 19.56 0.28 -13.63
N GLU A 430 19.85 -0.05 -14.90
CA GLU A 430 19.20 0.56 -16.05
C GLU A 430 17.73 0.11 -16.10
N THR A 431 16.82 1.07 -16.05
CA THR A 431 15.40 0.86 -16.33
C THR A 431 15.02 1.59 -17.62
N GLU A 432 13.82 1.33 -18.17
CA GLU A 432 13.27 2.09 -19.31
C GLU A 432 13.19 3.61 -19.03
N GLU A 433 13.24 4.01 -17.75
CA GLU A 433 13.19 5.40 -17.27
C GLU A 433 14.56 5.96 -16.81
N GLY A 434 15.66 5.21 -17.02
CA GLY A 434 17.04 5.60 -16.67
C GLY A 434 17.67 4.80 -15.52
N GLU A 435 18.88 5.19 -15.10
CA GLU A 435 19.60 4.60 -13.98
C GLU A 435 18.83 4.82 -12.66
N THR A 436 18.49 3.72 -12.00
CA THR A 436 17.72 3.75 -10.76
C THR A 436 18.49 3.08 -9.63
N GLN A 437 18.80 3.84 -8.59
CA GLN A 437 19.44 3.34 -7.37
C GLN A 437 18.48 2.39 -6.65
N GLN A 438 18.83 1.12 -6.45
CA GLN A 438 17.94 0.12 -5.84
C GLN A 438 18.19 0.02 -4.32
N PHE A 439 17.12 -0.10 -3.54
CA PHE A 439 17.23 -0.34 -2.10
C PHE A 439 17.22 -1.85 -1.84
N GLY A 440 18.33 -2.40 -1.34
CA GLY A 440 18.37 -3.78 -0.87
C GLY A 440 17.58 -3.91 0.43
N LEU A 441 16.45 -4.63 0.39
CA LEU A 441 15.65 -4.92 1.58
C LEU A 441 15.43 -6.43 1.69
N VAL A 442 15.79 -6.99 2.83
CA VAL A 442 15.64 -8.42 3.11
C VAL A 442 14.60 -8.63 4.20
N LYS A 443 13.78 -9.65 4.00
CA LYS A 443 12.83 -10.13 4.99
C LYS A 443 13.25 -11.50 5.50
N SER A 444 13.46 -11.61 6.82
CA SER A 444 13.76 -12.90 7.42
C SER A 444 12.57 -13.86 7.29
N ALA A 445 12.82 -15.08 6.82
CA ALA A 445 11.82 -16.13 6.73
C ALA A 445 11.34 -16.63 8.11
N LYS A 446 12.13 -16.41 9.18
CA LYS A 446 11.81 -16.85 10.54
C LYS A 446 11.38 -15.68 11.40
N ALA A 447 10.32 -15.87 12.17
CA ALA A 447 9.92 -14.91 13.18
C ALA A 447 11.04 -14.73 14.23
N ARG A 448 11.25 -13.48 14.68
CA ARG A 448 12.22 -13.18 15.74
C ARG A 448 11.83 -13.90 17.02
N ASP A 449 12.80 -14.54 17.67
CA ASP A 449 12.59 -15.08 19.01
C ASP A 449 12.41 -13.94 20.04
N LYS A 450 12.03 -14.28 21.29
CA LYS A 450 11.77 -13.27 22.34
C LYS A 450 12.99 -12.37 22.64
N ASN A 451 14.20 -12.92 22.57
CA ASN A 451 15.42 -12.16 22.87
C ASN A 451 15.78 -11.25 21.70
N ALA A 452 15.71 -11.74 20.46
CA ALA A 452 15.92 -10.99 19.23
C ALA A 452 14.89 -9.86 19.10
N ALA A 453 13.61 -10.14 19.38
CA ALA A 453 12.55 -9.12 19.38
C ALA A 453 12.82 -8.02 20.43
N ARG A 454 13.25 -8.39 21.64
CA ARG A 454 13.62 -7.41 22.67
C ARG A 454 14.82 -6.56 22.25
N LYS A 455 15.84 -7.16 21.65
CA LYS A 455 17.02 -6.46 21.14
C LYS A 455 16.65 -5.49 20.01
N HIS A 456 15.79 -5.91 19.09
CA HIS A 456 15.28 -5.08 18.00
C HIS A 456 14.49 -3.88 18.53
N GLN A 457 13.58 -4.09 19.48
CA GLN A 457 12.83 -3.02 20.13
C GLN A 457 13.76 -2.01 20.84
N GLN A 458 14.81 -2.49 21.51
CA GLN A 458 15.80 -1.62 22.16
C GLN A 458 16.63 -0.83 21.16
N ALA A 459 16.97 -1.42 20.01
CA ALA A 459 17.68 -0.72 18.94
C ALA A 459 16.82 0.41 18.37
N ILE A 460 15.55 0.12 18.03
CA ILE A 460 14.61 1.14 17.54
C ILE A 460 14.35 2.23 18.57
N GLY A 461 14.31 1.87 19.86
CA GLY A 461 14.17 2.82 20.96
C GLY A 461 15.28 3.88 21.05
N LYS A 462 16.45 3.63 20.45
CA LYS A 462 17.62 4.52 20.49
C LYS A 462 17.76 5.40 19.24
N LEU A 463 16.96 5.17 18.20
CA LEU A 463 17.06 5.91 16.94
C LEU A 463 16.68 7.37 17.15
N THR A 464 17.45 8.26 16.53
CA THR A 464 17.06 9.66 16.32
C THR A 464 15.79 9.74 15.48
N VAL A 465 15.17 10.93 15.39
CA VAL A 465 13.94 11.10 14.59
C VAL A 465 14.22 10.86 13.09
N GLU A 466 15.38 11.28 12.61
CA GLU A 466 15.80 11.07 11.22
C GLU A 466 15.96 9.58 10.91
N GLU A 467 16.75 8.86 11.71
CA GLU A 467 16.95 7.41 11.56
C GLU A 467 15.62 6.63 11.73
N LEU A 468 14.71 7.12 12.57
CA LEU A 468 13.39 6.52 12.75
C LEU A 468 12.52 6.67 11.50
N LEU A 469 12.51 7.86 10.88
CA LEU A 469 11.77 8.12 9.65
C LEU A 469 12.36 7.35 8.47
N GLU A 470 13.68 7.24 8.39
CA GLU A 470 14.36 6.36 7.45
C GLU A 470 13.94 4.89 7.66
N LYS A 471 13.90 4.42 8.91
CA LYS A 471 13.45 3.04 9.19
C LYS A 471 11.99 2.82 8.82
N LEU A 472 11.13 3.83 9.02
CA LEU A 472 9.73 3.80 8.59
C LEU A 472 9.62 3.70 7.06
N ARG A 473 10.36 4.54 6.31
CA ARG A 473 10.43 4.51 4.84
C ARG A 473 10.83 3.13 4.36
N ASN A 474 11.91 2.55 4.91
CA ASN A 474 12.43 1.25 4.49
C ASN A 474 11.43 0.12 4.80
N ALA A 475 10.78 0.16 5.96
CA ALA A 475 9.74 -0.82 6.30
C ALA A 475 8.55 -0.76 5.34
N LEU A 476 8.05 0.45 5.04
CA LEU A 476 6.96 0.66 4.09
C LEU A 476 7.36 0.25 2.66
N GLN A 477 8.60 0.53 2.25
CA GLN A 477 9.15 0.14 0.96
C GLN A 477 9.17 -1.39 0.80
N GLY A 478 9.60 -2.12 1.84
CA GLY A 478 9.57 -3.59 1.82
C GLY A 478 8.15 -4.14 1.72
N GLU A 479 7.19 -3.49 2.38
CA GLU A 479 5.78 -3.90 2.35
C GLU A 479 5.06 -3.55 1.02
N VAL A 480 5.67 -2.84 0.08
CA VAL A 480 5.09 -2.58 -1.26
C VAL A 480 4.72 -3.88 -1.97
N LEU A 481 5.58 -4.90 -1.86
CA LEU A 481 5.33 -6.24 -2.39
C LEU A 481 4.04 -6.84 -1.83
N GLU A 482 3.82 -6.69 -0.52
CA GLU A 482 2.70 -7.28 0.20
C GLU A 482 1.39 -6.53 -0.07
N LEU A 483 1.49 -5.21 -0.19
CA LEU A 483 0.37 -4.32 -0.47
C LEU A 483 -0.10 -4.45 -1.92
N SER A 484 0.82 -4.71 -2.85
CA SER A 484 0.54 -4.70 -4.30
C SER A 484 0.25 -6.08 -4.89
N PHE A 485 0.27 -7.15 -4.09
CA PHE A 485 -0.07 -8.50 -4.55
C PHE A 485 -1.56 -8.60 -4.95
N ASP A 486 -1.84 -8.96 -6.20
CA ASP A 486 -3.19 -9.04 -6.73
C ASP A 486 -3.87 -10.39 -6.43
N TYR A 487 -4.55 -10.46 -5.30
CA TYR A 487 -5.29 -11.65 -4.88
C TYR A 487 -6.48 -11.98 -5.79
N ALA A 488 -7.08 -11.00 -6.47
CA ALA A 488 -8.19 -11.24 -7.39
C ALA A 488 -7.71 -11.93 -8.67
N LEU A 489 -6.54 -11.52 -9.18
CA LEU A 489 -5.84 -12.16 -10.30
C LEU A 489 -5.39 -13.57 -9.92
N MET A 490 -4.74 -13.74 -8.77
CA MET A 490 -4.32 -15.05 -8.26
C MET A 490 -5.52 -16.02 -8.13
N HIS A 491 -6.64 -15.53 -7.59
CA HIS A 491 -7.89 -16.29 -7.50
C HIS A 491 -8.39 -16.77 -8.87
N ARG A 492 -8.42 -15.91 -9.89
CA ARG A 492 -8.86 -16.29 -11.25
C ARG A 492 -8.01 -17.43 -11.82
N PHE A 493 -6.69 -17.38 -11.65
CA PHE A 493 -5.79 -18.43 -12.12
C PHE A 493 -5.93 -19.73 -11.30
N CYS A 494 -6.08 -19.63 -9.98
CA CYS A 494 -6.39 -20.79 -9.14
C CYS A 494 -7.70 -21.46 -9.55
N TRP A 495 -8.74 -20.67 -9.86
CA TRP A 495 -10.02 -21.20 -10.34
C TRP A 495 -9.88 -21.94 -11.69
N ARG A 496 -9.13 -21.35 -12.63
CA ARG A 496 -8.83 -21.98 -13.94
C ARG A 496 -8.07 -23.29 -13.76
N LEU A 497 -7.07 -23.32 -12.86
CA LEU A 497 -6.33 -24.53 -12.51
C LEU A 497 -7.27 -25.61 -11.97
N LEU A 498 -8.17 -25.27 -11.04
CA LEU A 498 -9.12 -26.23 -10.49
C LEU A 498 -10.07 -26.79 -11.55
N ARG A 499 -10.53 -25.97 -12.52
CA ARG A 499 -11.32 -26.44 -13.67
C ARG A 499 -10.53 -27.47 -14.49
N ALA A 500 -9.28 -27.16 -14.84
CA ALA A 500 -8.42 -28.08 -15.59
C ALA A 500 -8.14 -29.39 -14.82
N VAL A 501 -7.89 -29.30 -13.51
CA VAL A 501 -7.73 -30.46 -12.63
C VAL A 501 -9.01 -31.31 -12.59
N LYS A 502 -10.19 -30.68 -12.50
CA LYS A 502 -11.48 -31.37 -12.53
C LYS A 502 -11.65 -32.14 -13.81
N ASP A 503 -11.40 -31.52 -14.95
CA ASP A 503 -11.57 -32.18 -16.25
C ASP A 503 -10.59 -33.35 -16.42
N LYS A 504 -9.33 -33.17 -16.02
CA LYS A 504 -8.29 -34.21 -16.12
C LYS A 504 -8.55 -35.42 -15.21
N CYS A 505 -9.15 -35.19 -14.04
CA CYS A 505 -9.38 -36.21 -13.01
C CYS A 505 -10.83 -36.73 -12.96
N ALA A 506 -11.71 -36.25 -13.83
CA ALA A 506 -13.16 -36.48 -13.73
C ALA A 506 -13.53 -37.96 -13.75
N GLU A 507 -12.90 -38.76 -14.62
CA GLU A 507 -13.25 -40.18 -14.79
C GLU A 507 -12.96 -40.96 -13.50
N GLU A 508 -11.76 -40.88 -12.96
CA GLU A 508 -11.37 -41.60 -11.74
C GLU A 508 -12.13 -41.09 -10.51
N LEU A 509 -12.34 -39.78 -10.40
CA LEU A 509 -13.10 -39.21 -9.28
C LEU A 509 -14.56 -39.69 -9.31
N ARG A 510 -15.20 -39.77 -10.49
CA ARG A 510 -16.56 -40.32 -10.62
C ARG A 510 -16.61 -41.81 -10.30
N GLN A 511 -15.60 -42.58 -10.69
CA GLN A 511 -15.53 -44.01 -10.33
C GLN A 511 -15.42 -44.21 -8.81
N MET A 512 -14.65 -43.36 -8.13
CA MET A 512 -14.43 -43.47 -6.69
C MET A 512 -15.56 -42.91 -5.82
N TYR A 513 -16.18 -41.81 -6.22
CA TYR A 513 -17.12 -41.05 -5.38
C TYR A 513 -18.53 -40.96 -5.97
N GLY A 514 -18.73 -41.44 -7.19
CA GLY A 514 -19.97 -41.27 -7.94
C GLY A 514 -20.03 -39.92 -8.67
N PRO A 515 -21.04 -39.71 -9.53
CA PRO A 515 -21.16 -38.51 -10.35
C PRO A 515 -21.46 -37.24 -9.55
N SER A 516 -22.01 -37.36 -8.33
CA SER A 516 -22.46 -36.25 -7.49
C SER A 516 -21.42 -35.75 -6.48
N TYR A 517 -20.13 -36.09 -6.66
CA TYR A 517 -19.08 -35.64 -5.72
C TYR A 517 -18.84 -34.12 -5.77
N ILE A 518 -19.15 -33.51 -6.93
CA ILE A 518 -19.24 -32.06 -7.15
C ILE A 518 -20.50 -31.84 -7.98
N GLU A 519 -21.51 -31.21 -7.39
CA GLU A 519 -22.80 -30.96 -8.04
C GLU A 519 -22.76 -29.66 -8.83
N ASN A 520 -22.17 -28.63 -8.23
CA ASN A 520 -22.17 -27.27 -8.75
C ASN A 520 -20.76 -26.75 -8.98
N GLU A 521 -20.61 -25.75 -9.85
CA GLU A 521 -19.32 -25.11 -10.07
C GLU A 521 -18.82 -24.38 -8.81
N SER A 522 -19.73 -23.89 -7.96
CA SER A 522 -19.40 -23.26 -6.67
C SER A 522 -18.64 -24.20 -5.70
N GLU A 523 -18.78 -25.51 -5.86
CA GLU A 523 -18.12 -26.55 -5.03
C GLU A 523 -16.74 -26.94 -5.56
N LEU A 524 -16.29 -26.34 -6.67
CA LEU A 524 -15.03 -26.68 -7.33
C LEU A 524 -13.82 -26.76 -6.39
N PRO A 525 -13.62 -25.86 -5.39
CA PRO A 525 -12.50 -25.96 -4.45
C PRO A 525 -12.46 -27.29 -3.67
N PHE A 526 -13.60 -27.94 -3.43
CA PHE A 526 -13.66 -29.20 -2.70
C PHE A 526 -13.02 -30.38 -3.45
N ILE A 527 -12.77 -30.24 -4.76
CA ILE A 527 -12.05 -31.26 -5.54
C ILE A 527 -10.69 -31.61 -4.92
N VAL A 528 -10.03 -30.64 -4.31
CA VAL A 528 -8.73 -30.83 -3.66
C VAL A 528 -8.85 -31.82 -2.51
N GLY A 529 -9.92 -31.74 -1.71
CA GLY A 529 -10.19 -32.70 -0.64
C GLY A 529 -10.36 -34.12 -1.17
N TYR A 530 -11.10 -34.30 -2.28
CA TYR A 530 -11.28 -35.60 -2.92
C TYR A 530 -9.96 -36.16 -3.49
N ILE A 531 -9.13 -35.33 -4.11
CA ILE A 531 -7.83 -35.73 -4.65
C ILE A 531 -6.87 -36.13 -3.54
N LEU A 532 -6.76 -35.32 -2.48
CA LEU A 532 -5.92 -35.63 -1.32
C LEU A 532 -6.41 -36.89 -0.59
N HIS A 533 -7.73 -37.05 -0.43
CA HIS A 533 -8.28 -38.29 0.09
C HIS A 533 -8.00 -39.48 -0.83
N ALA A 534 -7.88 -39.27 -2.14
CA ALA A 534 -7.52 -40.29 -3.13
C ALA A 534 -6.08 -40.76 -3.11
N SER A 535 -5.16 -39.91 -2.66
CA SER A 535 -3.76 -40.28 -2.52
C SER A 535 -3.46 -41.03 -1.22
N VAL A 536 -4.36 -40.99 -0.22
CA VAL A 536 -4.24 -41.74 1.05
C VAL A 536 -4.51 -43.23 0.85
N ALA A 537 -3.72 -44.08 1.52
CA ALA A 537 -3.90 -45.53 1.49
C ALA A 537 -5.29 -45.94 1.97
N ARG A 538 -5.88 -46.98 1.33
CA ARG A 538 -7.28 -47.38 1.55
C ARG A 538 -7.66 -47.57 3.02
N GLU A 539 -6.81 -48.21 3.81
CA GLU A 539 -7.06 -48.48 5.24
C GLU A 539 -7.12 -47.18 6.05
N GLN A 540 -6.26 -46.21 5.73
CA GLN A 540 -6.24 -44.89 6.37
C GLN A 540 -7.40 -44.01 5.88
N ALA A 541 -7.74 -44.09 4.59
CA ALA A 541 -8.85 -43.34 3.99
C ALA A 541 -10.20 -43.66 4.66
N ALA A 542 -10.40 -44.90 5.13
CA ALA A 542 -11.59 -45.30 5.87
C ALA A 542 -11.82 -44.50 7.19
N ASN A 543 -10.78 -43.84 7.71
CA ASN A 543 -10.89 -42.99 8.90
C ASN A 543 -11.54 -41.62 8.61
N TYR A 544 -11.83 -41.30 7.35
CA TYR A 544 -12.37 -40.01 6.92
C TYR A 544 -13.76 -40.19 6.27
N PRO A 545 -14.81 -40.52 7.06
CA PRO A 545 -16.14 -40.87 6.53
C PRO A 545 -16.85 -39.72 5.82
N VAL A 546 -16.33 -38.50 5.90
CA VAL A 546 -16.83 -37.34 5.14
C VAL A 546 -16.67 -37.50 3.62
N PHE A 547 -15.72 -38.33 3.18
CA PHE A 547 -15.51 -38.66 1.79
C PHE A 547 -16.11 -40.04 1.51
N GLU A 548 -17.39 -40.12 1.16
CA GLU A 548 -18.13 -41.36 0.88
C GLU A 548 -17.54 -42.12 -0.34
N SER A 549 -16.49 -42.90 -0.09
CA SER A 549 -15.65 -43.54 -1.11
C SER A 549 -16.10 -44.97 -1.44
N ARG A 550 -16.24 -45.27 -2.73
CA ARG A 550 -16.60 -46.60 -3.29
C ARG A 550 -15.40 -47.40 -3.78
N ARG A 551 -14.18 -47.02 -3.37
CA ARG A 551 -12.93 -47.60 -3.88
C ARG A 551 -12.82 -49.11 -3.62
N THR A 552 -12.48 -49.84 -4.68
CA THR A 552 -12.21 -51.28 -4.64
C THR A 552 -10.71 -51.63 -4.67
N LYS A 553 -9.83 -50.73 -5.13
CA LYS A 553 -8.36 -50.89 -5.21
C LYS A 553 -7.62 -49.65 -4.66
N SER A 554 -6.34 -49.81 -4.31
CA SER A 554 -5.44 -48.73 -3.87
C SER A 554 -4.88 -47.99 -5.08
N THR A 555 -5.09 -46.66 -5.18
CA THR A 555 -4.67 -45.79 -6.30
C THR A 555 -3.82 -44.63 -5.80
N ASN A 556 -2.77 -44.93 -5.02
CA ASN A 556 -2.09 -43.92 -4.20
C ASN A 556 -1.34 -42.80 -4.96
N SER A 557 -1.12 -42.88 -6.29
CA SER A 557 -0.29 -41.91 -7.04
C SER A 557 -0.94 -41.27 -8.28
N GLN A 558 -1.77 -42.01 -9.03
CA GLN A 558 -2.18 -41.60 -10.39
C GLN A 558 -2.90 -40.24 -10.48
N LEU A 559 -3.66 -39.86 -9.46
CA LEU A 559 -4.34 -38.56 -9.46
C LEU A 559 -3.40 -37.40 -9.16
N LEU A 560 -2.42 -37.58 -8.26
CA LEU A 560 -1.42 -36.55 -8.01
C LEU A 560 -0.49 -36.37 -9.21
N ASP A 561 -0.19 -37.45 -9.96
CA ASP A 561 0.55 -37.39 -11.22
C ASP A 561 -0.19 -36.56 -12.27
N LYS A 562 -1.51 -36.77 -12.42
CA LYS A 562 -2.36 -35.96 -13.32
C LYS A 562 -2.42 -34.50 -12.90
N VAL A 563 -2.50 -34.22 -11.60
CA VAL A 563 -2.48 -32.86 -11.07
C VAL A 563 -1.13 -32.19 -11.34
N ALA A 564 -0.02 -32.90 -11.09
CA ALA A 564 1.32 -32.39 -11.36
C ALA A 564 1.47 -32.04 -12.85
N TYR A 565 0.98 -32.90 -13.75
CA TYR A 565 0.95 -32.61 -15.19
C TYR A 565 0.21 -31.30 -15.52
N VAL A 566 -0.99 -31.08 -14.94
CA VAL A 566 -1.77 -29.86 -15.19
C VAL A 566 -1.06 -28.62 -14.64
N ILE A 567 -0.39 -28.73 -13.48
CA ILE A 567 0.38 -27.63 -12.90
C ILE A 567 1.61 -27.32 -13.76
N GLU A 568 2.34 -28.34 -14.24
CA GLU A 568 3.48 -28.15 -15.15
C GLU A 568 3.04 -27.52 -16.48
N GLU A 569 1.92 -27.95 -17.06
CA GLU A 569 1.38 -27.36 -18.28
C GLU A 569 1.03 -25.87 -18.09
N MET A 570 0.43 -25.53 -16.95
CA MET A 570 0.15 -24.15 -16.56
C MET A 570 1.45 -23.34 -16.42
N ILE A 571 2.47 -23.87 -15.72
CA ILE A 571 3.77 -23.20 -15.56
C ILE A 571 4.45 -23.00 -16.91
N ALA A 572 4.50 -24.05 -17.75
CA ALA A 572 5.12 -24.00 -19.08
C ALA A 572 4.44 -23.01 -20.03
N SER A 573 3.13 -22.76 -19.86
CA SER A 573 2.40 -21.73 -20.61
C SER A 573 2.68 -20.28 -20.16
N GLY A 574 3.44 -20.09 -19.07
CA GLY A 574 3.69 -18.79 -18.43
C GLY A 574 2.57 -18.34 -17.49
N ALA A 575 1.48 -19.11 -17.35
CA ALA A 575 0.37 -18.78 -16.46
C ALA A 575 0.73 -18.84 -14.95
N GLY A 576 1.88 -19.44 -14.60
CA GLY A 576 2.39 -19.51 -13.23
C GLY A 576 3.18 -18.28 -12.75
N SER A 577 3.39 -17.27 -13.60
CA SER A 577 4.20 -16.08 -13.28
C SER A 577 3.49 -14.77 -13.62
N ILE A 578 2.17 -14.77 -13.74
CA ILE A 578 1.38 -13.62 -14.20
C ILE A 578 1.35 -12.53 -13.12
N VAL A 579 1.19 -12.89 -11.85
CA VAL A 579 1.24 -11.93 -10.75
C VAL A 579 2.65 -11.37 -10.60
N ALA A 580 3.68 -12.21 -10.74
CA ALA A 580 5.08 -11.80 -10.73
C ALA A 580 5.40 -10.80 -11.85
N MET A 581 4.96 -11.07 -13.09
CA MET A 581 5.14 -10.16 -14.22
C MET A 581 4.46 -8.80 -14.00
N VAL A 582 3.29 -8.79 -13.32
CA VAL A 582 2.64 -7.53 -12.95
C VAL A 582 3.47 -6.80 -11.90
N LEU A 583 3.99 -7.48 -10.88
CA LEU A 583 4.84 -6.88 -9.85
C LEU A 583 6.14 -6.29 -10.42
N GLU A 584 6.79 -7.01 -11.32
CA GLU A 584 8.00 -6.57 -12.04
C GLU A 584 7.71 -5.32 -12.88
N ARG A 585 6.71 -5.37 -13.77
CA ARG A 585 6.41 -4.25 -14.69
C ARG A 585 5.83 -3.02 -14.01
N GLN A 586 5.07 -3.22 -12.94
CA GLN A 586 4.35 -2.12 -12.31
C GLN A 586 5.14 -1.45 -11.19
N TYR A 587 5.87 -2.25 -10.41
CA TYR A 587 6.52 -1.79 -9.18
C TYR A 587 8.04 -1.96 -9.18
N ASN A 588 8.64 -2.42 -10.29
CA ASN A 588 10.07 -2.72 -10.41
C ASN A 588 10.56 -3.66 -9.30
N ILE A 589 9.73 -4.63 -8.93
CA ILE A 589 10.07 -5.67 -7.94
C ILE A 589 10.54 -6.90 -8.69
N PHE A 590 11.84 -7.16 -8.64
CA PHE A 590 12.46 -8.34 -9.23
C PHE A 590 12.57 -9.45 -8.20
N PHE A 591 12.42 -10.70 -8.66
CA PHE A 591 12.58 -11.89 -7.84
C PHE A 591 13.75 -12.69 -8.42
N GLU A 592 14.72 -13.03 -7.57
CA GLU A 592 15.77 -13.98 -7.92
C GLU A 592 15.14 -15.35 -8.26
N GLU A 593 15.69 -16.04 -9.27
CA GLU A 593 15.18 -17.32 -9.78
C GLU A 593 15.48 -18.51 -8.86
#